data_AF-A0AAP3WHG4-F1
#
_entry.id   AF-A0AAP3WHG4-F1
#
_cell.length_a   1.000
_cell.length_b   1.000
_cell.length_c   1.000
_cell.angle_alpha   90.00
_cell.angle_beta   90.00
_cell.angle_gamma   90.00
#
_symmetry.space_group_name_H-M   'P 1'
#
loop_
_entity.id
_entity.type
_entity.pdbx_description
1 polymer ?
#
loop_
_entity_poly.entity_id
_entity_poly.type
_entity_poly.pdbx_seq_one_letter_code
_entity_poly.pdbx_strand_id
1 'polypeptide(L)'
;MRICILTQPLCTNYGGLLQAYALQVVLKRMGHEVWTENRKENPLSLISKFKLFIKRILAPIRGIYYGTNEQKKVISQYTELFIRNYITITDPVTSNTKEVLRRYAFDAYIVGSDQVWRPCYSYYLPNYFLDFTMGDKVKRIAYAASFGTSEWEFTAEQTEQCAALAKSFDAISVREDSGVELCSKYLGVNAVCLLDPTLLLRKEDYVYLVEKEQVTAFDSKLMTYVLDQSE
;
A
#
# COMPACT_ATOMS: atom_id res chain seq x y z
N MET A 1 15.46 5.99 14.72
CA MET A 1 14.25 5.21 15.06
C MET A 1 14.19 3.99 14.17
N ARG A 2 13.63 2.90 14.67
CA ARG A 2 13.21 1.73 13.89
C ARG A 2 11.76 1.93 13.47
N ILE A 3 11.51 1.95 12.17
CA ILE A 3 10.23 2.32 11.57
C ILE A 3 9.68 1.15 10.76
N CYS A 4 8.38 0.87 10.92
CA CYS A 4 7.64 -0.05 10.07
C CYS A 4 6.63 0.70 9.21
N ILE A 5 6.71 0.54 7.89
CA ILE A 5 5.74 1.05 6.93
C ILE A 5 4.67 -0.02 6.69
N LEU A 6 3.41 0.32 6.84
CA LEU A 6 2.27 -0.50 6.43
C LEU A 6 1.73 0.02 5.10
N THR A 7 1.55 -0.86 4.14
CA THR A 7 0.91 -0.56 2.85
C THR A 7 0.16 -1.80 2.36
N GLN A 8 -0.51 -1.70 1.20
CA GLN A 8 -1.12 -2.88 0.57
C GLN A 8 -0.06 -3.96 0.26
N PRO A 9 -0.45 -5.25 0.18
CA PRO A 9 0.49 -6.33 -0.09
C PRO A 9 1.40 -6.05 -1.29
N LEU A 10 2.71 -6.19 -1.08
CA LEU A 10 3.72 -5.99 -2.12
C LEU A 10 3.65 -7.16 -3.12
N CYS A 11 2.89 -6.97 -4.19
CA CYS A 11 2.64 -7.97 -5.23
C CYS A 11 3.04 -7.44 -6.61
N THR A 12 2.11 -7.33 -7.55
CA THR A 12 2.35 -6.92 -8.94
C THR A 12 1.91 -5.47 -9.23
N ASN A 13 1.56 -4.70 -8.19
CA ASN A 13 1.15 -3.30 -8.35
C ASN A 13 2.40 -2.40 -8.40
N TYR A 14 2.83 -2.02 -9.61
CA TYR A 14 3.99 -1.15 -9.81
C TYR A 14 3.89 0.18 -9.05
N GLY A 15 2.70 0.80 -9.01
CA GLY A 15 2.48 2.06 -8.28
C GLY A 15 2.70 1.90 -6.77
N GLY A 16 2.08 0.89 -6.16
CA GLY A 16 2.25 0.59 -4.74
C GLY A 16 3.69 0.24 -4.37
N LEU A 17 4.41 -0.46 -5.27
CA LEU A 17 5.83 -0.76 -5.07
C LEU A 17 6.71 0.50 -5.09
N LEU A 18 6.49 1.39 -6.06
CA LEU A 18 7.24 2.65 -6.13
C LEU A 18 6.91 3.58 -4.96
N GLN A 19 5.66 3.63 -4.51
CA GLN A 19 5.26 4.37 -3.31
C GLN A 19 5.97 3.85 -2.05
N ALA A 20 5.95 2.52 -1.85
CA ALA A 20 6.62 1.88 -0.71
C ALA A 20 8.14 2.09 -0.75
N TYR A 21 8.74 1.93 -1.93
CA TYR A 21 10.16 2.19 -2.15
C TYR A 21 10.54 3.63 -1.83
N ALA A 22 9.82 4.60 -2.42
CA ALA A 22 10.16 6.02 -2.29
C ALA A 22 10.06 6.49 -0.83
N LEU A 23 8.99 6.12 -0.13
CA LEU A 23 8.84 6.43 1.29
C LEU A 23 9.96 5.79 2.13
N GLN A 24 10.30 4.53 1.85
CA GLN A 24 11.38 3.85 2.57
C GLN A 24 12.74 4.49 2.33
N VAL A 25 13.05 4.91 1.10
CA VAL A 25 14.31 5.59 0.75
C VAL A 25 14.42 6.93 1.46
N VAL A 26 13.35 7.74 1.45
CA VAL A 26 13.35 9.04 2.12
C VAL A 26 13.59 8.89 3.62
N LEU A 27 12.86 7.98 4.28
CA LEU A 27 13.03 7.72 5.71
C LEU A 27 14.42 7.17 6.05
N LYS A 28 15.00 6.32 5.20
CA LYS A 28 16.39 5.86 5.34
C LYS A 28 17.39 7.02 5.21
N ARG A 29 17.19 7.92 4.24
CA ARG A 29 18.02 9.13 4.07
C ARG A 29 17.94 10.09 5.25
N MET A 30 16.82 10.08 5.98
CA MET A 30 16.64 10.81 7.24
C MET A 30 17.36 10.14 8.44
N GLY A 31 18.08 9.04 8.24
CA GLY A 31 18.86 8.35 9.27
C GLY A 31 18.04 7.36 10.10
N HIS A 32 16.96 6.81 9.55
CA HIS A 32 16.14 5.79 10.22
C HIS A 32 16.41 4.39 9.69
N GLU A 33 16.19 3.39 10.54
CA GLU A 33 16.15 1.98 10.12
C GLU A 33 14.70 1.66 9.75
N VAL A 34 14.47 1.23 8.51
CA VAL A 34 13.10 1.19 7.96
C VAL A 34 12.82 -0.15 7.31
N TRP A 35 11.67 -0.72 7.66
CA TRP A 35 11.10 -1.92 7.09
C TRP A 35 9.72 -1.61 6.52
N THR A 36 9.31 -2.36 5.51
CA THR A 36 7.92 -2.41 5.05
C THR A 36 7.31 -3.74 5.48
N GLU A 37 6.09 -3.71 6.00
CA GLU A 37 5.34 -4.91 6.38
C GLU A 37 5.22 -5.87 5.19
N ASN A 38 5.72 -7.10 5.37
CA ASN A 38 5.52 -8.18 4.39
C ASN A 38 4.16 -8.84 4.58
N ARG A 39 3.09 -8.07 4.36
CA ARG A 39 1.73 -8.56 4.49
C ARG A 39 1.47 -9.63 3.44
N LYS A 40 1.06 -10.81 3.88
CA LYS A 40 0.56 -11.86 3.00
C LYS A 40 -0.95 -11.77 2.90
N GLU A 41 -1.45 -11.93 1.69
CA GLU A 41 -2.89 -12.10 1.50
C GLU A 41 -3.35 -13.34 2.28
N ASN A 42 -4.48 -13.21 2.98
CA ASN A 42 -5.10 -14.37 3.57
C ASN A 42 -5.56 -15.32 2.46
N PRO A 43 -5.32 -16.63 2.58
CA PRO A 43 -5.76 -17.58 1.57
C PRO A 43 -7.28 -17.45 1.38
N LEU A 44 -7.69 -17.26 0.12
CA LEU A 44 -9.11 -17.19 -0.23
C LEU A 44 -9.85 -18.41 0.32
N SER A 45 -11.00 -18.16 0.96
CA SER A 45 -11.93 -19.22 1.34
C SER A 45 -12.35 -20.02 0.10
N LEU A 46 -12.76 -21.28 0.29
CA LEU A 46 -13.25 -22.13 -0.80
C LEU A 46 -14.39 -21.47 -1.59
N ILE A 47 -15.28 -20.77 -0.89
CA ILE A 47 -16.40 -20.03 -1.47
C ILE A 47 -15.89 -18.88 -2.36
N SER A 48 -14.88 -18.13 -1.90
CA SER A 48 -14.30 -17.04 -2.69
C SER A 48 -13.54 -17.56 -3.92
N LYS A 49 -12.85 -18.70 -3.80
CA LYS A 49 -12.23 -19.38 -4.95
C LYS A 49 -13.27 -19.80 -5.98
N PHE A 50 -14.40 -20.34 -5.54
CA PHE A 50 -15.51 -20.71 -6.42
C PHE A 50 -16.17 -19.50 -7.10
N LYS A 51 -16.40 -18.39 -6.36
CA LYS A 51 -16.89 -17.14 -6.95
C LYS A 51 -15.92 -16.56 -7.99
N LEU A 52 -14.62 -16.63 -7.74
CA LEU A 52 -13.59 -16.18 -8.68
C LEU A 52 -13.57 -17.06 -9.94
N PHE A 53 -13.75 -18.37 -9.78
CA PHE A 53 -13.89 -19.31 -10.89
C PHE A 53 -15.10 -18.97 -11.77
N ILE A 54 -16.28 -18.75 -11.18
CA ILE A 54 -17.48 -18.31 -11.92
C ILE A 54 -17.24 -16.96 -12.63
N LYS A 55 -16.63 -15.97 -11.95
CA LYS A 55 -16.29 -14.68 -12.56
C LYS A 55 -15.37 -14.83 -13.76
N ARG A 56 -14.41 -15.75 -13.74
CA ARG A 56 -13.51 -16.03 -14.87
C ARG A 56 -14.24 -16.66 -16.06
N ILE A 57 -15.20 -17.55 -15.82
CA ILE A 57 -16.05 -18.13 -16.88
C ILE A 57 -16.93 -17.05 -17.52
N LEU A 58 -17.50 -16.15 -16.73
CA LEU A 58 -18.39 -15.10 -17.22
C LEU A 58 -17.67 -13.85 -17.74
N ALA A 59 -16.34 -13.78 -17.61
CA ALA A 59 -15.53 -12.63 -17.99
C ALA A 59 -15.59 -12.26 -19.47
N PRO A 60 -15.50 -13.23 -20.41
CA PRO A 60 -15.54 -12.94 -21.84
C PRO A 60 -16.89 -12.35 -22.26
N ILE A 61 -17.98 -12.79 -21.60
CA ILE A 61 -19.34 -12.29 -21.82
C ILE A 61 -19.47 -10.81 -21.41
N ARG A 62 -18.62 -10.34 -20.50
CA ARG A 62 -18.61 -8.94 -20.01
C ARG A 62 -17.52 -8.07 -20.65
N GLY A 63 -16.78 -8.59 -21.64
CA GLY A 63 -15.62 -7.89 -22.20
C GLY A 63 -14.48 -7.68 -21.21
N ILE A 64 -14.46 -8.42 -20.09
CA ILE A 64 -13.46 -8.27 -19.03
C ILE A 64 -12.35 -9.28 -19.28
N TYR A 65 -11.12 -8.80 -19.45
CA TYR A 65 -9.94 -9.65 -19.55
C TYR A 65 -9.37 -9.95 -18.16
N TYR A 66 -9.29 -11.23 -17.79
CA TYR A 66 -8.50 -11.66 -16.64
C TYR A 66 -7.20 -12.29 -17.14
N GLY A 67 -6.06 -11.72 -16.76
CA GLY A 67 -4.75 -12.28 -17.09
C GLY A 67 -4.61 -13.74 -16.67
N THR A 68 -3.93 -14.52 -17.52
CA THR A 68 -3.64 -15.94 -17.28
C THR A 68 -2.68 -16.10 -16.10
N ASN A 69 -2.62 -17.30 -15.53
CA ASN A 69 -1.68 -17.58 -14.44
C ASN A 69 -0.21 -17.49 -14.92
N GLU A 70 0.07 -17.77 -16.19
CA GLU A 70 1.40 -17.59 -16.78
C GLU A 70 1.79 -16.12 -16.90
N GLN A 71 0.89 -15.28 -17.42
CA GLN A 71 1.14 -13.84 -17.48
C GLN A 71 1.38 -13.24 -16.10
N LYS A 72 0.63 -13.69 -15.09
CA LYS A 72 0.86 -13.28 -13.70
C LYS A 72 2.24 -13.69 -13.19
N LYS A 73 2.74 -14.88 -13.51
CA LYS A 73 4.11 -15.31 -13.16
C LYS A 73 5.17 -14.47 -13.85
N VAL A 74 4.99 -14.17 -15.14
CA VAL A 74 5.93 -13.34 -15.91
C VAL A 74 5.97 -11.90 -15.36
N ILE A 75 4.84 -11.37 -14.91
CA ILE A 75 4.80 -10.05 -14.27
C ILE A 75 5.43 -10.12 -12.87
N SER A 76 5.07 -11.13 -12.07
CA SER A 76 5.51 -11.24 -10.68
C SER A 76 7.01 -11.45 -10.57
N GLN A 77 7.66 -12.11 -11.53
CA GLN A 77 9.13 -12.30 -11.47
C GLN A 77 9.88 -10.96 -11.38
N TYR A 78 9.45 -9.93 -12.12
CA TYR A 78 10.12 -8.62 -12.11
C TYR A 78 9.77 -7.82 -10.86
N THR A 79 8.51 -7.88 -10.41
CA THR A 79 8.11 -7.17 -9.19
C THR A 79 8.68 -7.82 -7.93
N GLU A 80 8.78 -9.14 -7.88
CA GLU A 80 9.44 -9.89 -6.79
C GLU A 80 10.95 -9.58 -6.73
N LEU A 81 11.63 -9.53 -7.88
CA LEU A 81 13.02 -9.09 -7.96
C LEU A 81 13.19 -7.66 -7.44
N PHE A 82 12.29 -6.74 -7.84
CA PHE A 82 12.32 -5.37 -7.35
C PHE A 82 12.15 -5.29 -5.83
N ILE A 83 11.14 -5.98 -5.27
CA ILE A 83 10.91 -6.03 -3.82
C ILE A 83 12.17 -6.55 -3.11
N ARG A 84 12.72 -7.66 -3.58
CA ARG A 84 13.91 -8.30 -2.99
C ARG A 84 15.13 -7.38 -2.99
N ASN A 85 15.34 -6.63 -4.07
CA ASN A 85 16.55 -5.84 -4.25
C ASN A 85 16.45 -4.44 -3.61
N TYR A 86 15.24 -3.88 -3.51
CA TYR A 86 15.05 -2.47 -3.21
C TYR A 86 14.19 -2.17 -1.98
N ILE A 87 13.42 -3.13 -1.48
CA ILE A 87 12.55 -2.93 -0.33
C ILE A 87 12.99 -3.86 0.81
N THR A 88 13.44 -3.27 1.91
CA THR A 88 13.66 -4.01 3.16
C THR A 88 12.29 -4.35 3.75
N ILE A 89 12.00 -5.63 3.89
CA ILE A 89 10.70 -6.14 4.38
C ILE A 89 10.85 -6.91 5.69
N THR A 90 9.76 -7.02 6.44
CA THR A 90 9.69 -7.86 7.64
C THR A 90 9.53 -9.34 7.29
N ASP A 91 9.58 -10.19 8.32
CA ASP A 91 9.06 -11.55 8.26
C ASP A 91 7.59 -11.53 7.81
N PRO A 92 7.12 -12.58 7.12
CA PRO A 92 5.74 -12.64 6.63
C PRO A 92 4.70 -12.40 7.73
N VAL A 93 3.77 -11.49 7.47
CA VAL A 93 2.66 -11.18 8.38
C VAL A 93 1.36 -11.74 7.80
N THR A 94 0.82 -12.75 8.48
CA THR A 94 -0.40 -13.48 8.07
C THR A 94 -1.58 -13.29 9.03
N SER A 95 -1.35 -12.65 10.18
CA SER A 95 -2.36 -12.42 11.21
C SER A 95 -2.68 -10.93 11.35
N ASN A 96 -3.94 -10.63 11.66
CA ASN A 96 -4.39 -9.27 11.98
C ASN A 96 -3.81 -8.75 13.31
N THR A 97 -3.40 -9.63 14.23
CA THR A 97 -2.76 -9.24 15.50
C THR A 97 -1.32 -8.75 15.32
N LYS A 98 -0.69 -9.12 14.19
CA LYS A 98 0.69 -8.72 13.83
C LYS A 98 1.75 -9.00 14.90
N GLU A 99 1.57 -10.01 15.73
CA GLU A 99 2.52 -10.36 16.80
C GLU A 99 3.96 -10.56 16.31
N VAL A 100 4.12 -11.03 15.07
CA VAL A 100 5.44 -11.16 14.43
C VAL A 100 6.23 -9.84 14.41
N LEU A 101 5.55 -8.68 14.32
CA LEU A 101 6.20 -7.37 14.30
C LEU A 101 6.82 -6.99 15.66
N ARG A 102 6.37 -7.60 16.77
CA ARG A 102 6.86 -7.30 18.12
C ARG A 102 8.37 -7.54 18.27
N ARG A 103 8.92 -8.55 17.58
CA ARG A 103 10.36 -8.87 17.62
C ARG A 103 11.26 -7.75 17.08
N TYR A 104 10.70 -6.86 16.26
CA TYR A 104 11.45 -5.77 15.66
C TYR A 104 11.52 -4.53 16.55
N ALA A 105 10.77 -4.48 17.66
CA ALA A 105 10.79 -3.36 18.61
C ALA A 105 10.77 -1.98 17.90
N PHE A 106 9.79 -1.78 17.01
CA PHE A 106 9.66 -0.53 16.26
C PHE A 106 9.29 0.64 17.18
N ASP A 107 9.94 1.77 16.96
CA ASP A 107 9.63 3.04 17.65
C ASP A 107 8.43 3.73 17.00
N ALA A 108 8.20 3.48 15.70
CA ALA A 108 7.15 4.11 14.92
C ALA A 108 6.55 3.17 13.87
N TYR A 109 5.26 3.35 13.64
CA TYR A 109 4.52 2.75 12.54
C TYR A 109 3.98 3.85 11.63
N ILE A 110 4.22 3.70 10.33
CA ILE A 110 3.76 4.65 9.30
C ILE A 110 2.84 3.91 8.34
N VAL A 111 1.60 4.37 8.23
CA VAL A 111 0.66 3.92 7.21
C VAL A 111 0.98 4.70 5.92
N GLY A 112 1.36 3.98 4.87
CA GLY A 112 1.81 4.54 3.59
C GLY A 112 0.68 5.03 2.68
N SER A 113 1.06 5.49 1.48
CA SER A 113 0.18 6.30 0.62
C SER A 113 -0.76 5.55 -0.32
N ASP A 114 -0.63 4.24 -0.45
CA ASP A 114 -1.55 3.43 -1.28
C ASP A 114 -3.01 3.58 -0.77
N GLN A 115 -3.99 2.95 -1.43
CA GLN A 115 -5.41 2.95 -1.05
C GLN A 115 -5.65 2.09 0.21
N VAL A 116 -4.93 2.39 1.29
CA VAL A 116 -4.92 1.71 2.60
C VAL A 116 -6.13 2.07 3.45
N TRP A 117 -6.76 3.22 3.20
CA TRP A 117 -7.99 3.65 3.86
C TRP A 117 -9.22 3.43 2.99
N ARG A 118 -9.10 2.58 1.96
CA ARG A 118 -10.24 2.12 1.17
C ARG A 118 -10.75 0.78 1.72
N PRO A 119 -11.99 0.70 2.25
CA PRO A 119 -12.51 -0.53 2.86
C PRO A 119 -12.53 -1.72 1.90
N CYS A 120 -12.87 -1.50 0.63
CA CYS A 120 -13.00 -2.59 -0.34
C CYS A 120 -11.67 -3.28 -0.71
N TYR A 121 -10.53 -2.66 -0.41
CA TYR A 121 -9.19 -3.22 -0.64
C TYR A 121 -8.55 -3.81 0.62
N SER A 122 -9.21 -3.64 1.76
CA SER A 122 -8.66 -4.02 3.06
C SER A 122 -9.44 -5.20 3.63
N TYR A 123 -8.77 -6.36 3.76
CA TYR A 123 -9.39 -7.52 4.43
C TYR A 123 -9.76 -7.22 5.89
N TYR A 124 -8.88 -6.51 6.59
CA TYR A 124 -9.11 -6.03 7.95
C TYR A 124 -8.61 -4.59 8.07
N LEU A 125 -9.55 -3.66 7.86
CA LEU A 125 -9.30 -2.23 7.81
C LEU A 125 -8.67 -1.63 9.08
N PRO A 126 -9.02 -2.06 10.32
CA PRO A 126 -8.44 -1.49 11.55
C PRO A 126 -6.91 -1.57 11.63
N ASN A 127 -6.28 -2.53 10.94
CA ASN A 127 -4.82 -2.59 10.86
C ASN A 127 -4.19 -1.37 10.19
N TYR A 128 -4.86 -0.76 9.22
CA TYR A 128 -4.41 0.50 8.59
C TYR A 128 -4.74 1.73 9.43
N PHE A 129 -5.42 1.53 10.57
CA PHE A 129 -5.55 2.50 11.66
C PHE A 129 -4.72 2.09 12.89
N LEU A 130 -3.75 1.16 12.69
CA LEU A 130 -2.76 0.75 13.69
C LEU A 130 -3.35 0.19 15.00
N ASP A 131 -4.51 -0.46 14.94
CA ASP A 131 -5.21 -1.05 16.08
C ASP A 131 -4.35 -2.00 16.94
N PHE A 132 -3.50 -2.80 16.30
CA PHE A 132 -2.58 -3.75 16.96
C PHE A 132 -1.50 -3.08 17.81
N THR A 133 -1.37 -1.75 17.74
CA THR A 133 -0.41 -0.96 18.53
C THR A 133 -1.06 -0.31 19.75
N MET A 134 -2.38 -0.44 19.94
CA MET A 134 -3.07 0.23 21.04
C MET A 134 -2.54 -0.23 22.40
N GLY A 135 -2.22 0.73 23.28
CA GLY A 135 -1.55 0.48 24.55
C GLY A 135 -0.01 0.53 24.49
N ASP A 136 0.58 0.53 23.30
CA ASP A 136 2.03 0.64 23.15
C ASP A 136 2.50 2.10 23.10
N LYS A 137 3.70 2.33 23.63
CA LYS A 137 4.40 3.62 23.52
C LYS A 137 5.19 3.68 22.21
N VAL A 138 4.47 3.86 21.11
CA VAL A 138 5.02 4.01 19.75
C VAL A 138 4.41 5.21 19.04
N LYS A 139 5.11 5.73 18.03
CA LYS A 139 4.59 6.76 17.13
C LYS A 139 3.68 6.15 16.06
N ARG A 140 2.53 6.78 15.82
CA ARG A 140 1.51 6.38 14.84
C ARG A 140 1.32 7.50 13.84
N ILE A 141 1.70 7.26 12.59
CA ILE A 141 1.67 8.28 11.54
C ILE A 141 0.96 7.72 10.31
N ALA A 142 0.11 8.52 9.67
CA ALA A 142 -0.36 8.25 8.31
C ALA A 142 0.32 9.24 7.37
N TYR A 143 1.06 8.71 6.39
CA TYR A 143 1.74 9.51 5.37
C TYR A 143 1.03 9.38 4.03
N ALA A 144 0.41 10.48 3.59
CA ALA A 144 -0.33 10.58 2.35
C ALA A 144 -1.30 9.40 2.11
N ALA A 145 -1.92 8.88 3.18
CA ALA A 145 -2.83 7.74 3.10
C ALA A 145 -3.99 8.06 2.15
N SER A 146 -4.41 7.08 1.36
CA SER A 146 -5.42 7.31 0.33
C SER A 146 -6.72 6.56 0.59
N PHE A 147 -7.83 7.27 0.36
CA PHE A 147 -9.17 6.70 0.28
C PHE A 147 -9.45 6.13 -1.12
N GLY A 148 -8.79 6.64 -2.16
CA GLY A 148 -8.99 6.21 -3.55
C GLY A 148 -10.35 6.59 -4.16
N THR A 149 -11.12 7.41 -3.45
CA THR A 149 -12.45 7.90 -3.81
C THR A 149 -12.77 9.15 -3.00
N SER A 150 -13.68 10.00 -3.49
CA SER A 150 -14.28 11.10 -2.73
C SER A 150 -15.42 10.66 -1.82
N GLU A 151 -15.93 9.44 -2.00
CA GLU A 151 -17.10 8.93 -1.29
C GLU A 151 -16.74 8.17 -0.01
N TRP A 152 -17.55 8.33 1.03
CA TRP A 152 -17.36 7.58 2.28
C TRP A 152 -17.93 6.16 2.16
N GLU A 153 -17.05 5.19 1.86
CA GLU A 153 -17.41 3.77 1.65
C GLU A 153 -17.50 2.94 2.95
N PHE A 154 -17.27 3.53 4.12
CA PHE A 154 -17.21 2.79 5.39
C PHE A 154 -18.62 2.49 5.94
N THR A 155 -18.81 1.33 6.57
CA THR A 155 -20.01 1.06 7.36
C THR A 155 -20.05 1.93 8.63
N ALA A 156 -21.20 2.01 9.30
CA ALA A 156 -21.32 2.75 10.56
C ALA A 156 -20.35 2.20 11.64
N GLU A 157 -20.26 0.87 11.77
CA GLU A 157 -19.34 0.20 12.69
C GLU A 157 -17.87 0.49 12.34
N GLN A 158 -17.50 0.39 11.05
CA GLN A 158 -16.15 0.73 10.60
C GLN A 158 -15.82 2.19 10.86
N THR A 159 -16.78 3.10 10.65
CA THR A 159 -16.62 4.53 10.89
C THR A 159 -16.34 4.78 12.37
N GLU A 160 -17.16 4.24 13.26
CA GLU A 160 -16.99 4.39 14.71
C GLU A 160 -15.62 3.86 15.17
N GLN A 161 -15.28 2.65 14.77
CA GLN A 161 -14.01 2.02 15.15
C GLN A 161 -12.80 2.79 14.61
N CYS A 162 -12.79 3.13 13.32
CA CYS A 162 -11.67 3.82 12.70
C CYS A 162 -11.54 5.26 13.19
N ALA A 163 -12.66 5.95 13.50
CA ALA A 163 -12.64 7.29 14.10
C ALA A 163 -12.00 7.27 15.51
N ALA A 164 -12.30 6.25 16.32
CA ALA A 164 -11.66 6.08 17.63
C ALA A 164 -10.16 5.84 17.49
N LEU A 165 -9.74 4.99 16.54
CA LEU A 165 -8.34 4.67 16.30
C LEU A 165 -7.56 5.85 15.67
N ALA A 166 -8.16 6.59 14.73
CA ALA A 166 -7.54 7.73 14.07
C ALA A 166 -7.09 8.81 15.07
N LYS A 167 -7.83 8.99 16.17
CA LYS A 167 -7.47 9.93 17.26
C LYS A 167 -6.20 9.54 18.02
N SER A 168 -5.71 8.31 17.87
CA SER A 168 -4.46 7.85 18.46
C SER A 168 -3.22 8.15 17.60
N PHE A 169 -3.40 8.66 16.38
CA PHE A 169 -2.29 9.05 15.51
C PHE A 169 -1.63 10.33 16.02
N ASP A 170 -0.30 10.34 15.99
CA ASP A 170 0.50 11.53 16.25
C ASP A 170 0.45 12.53 15.08
N ALA A 171 0.27 12.04 13.85
CA ALA A 171 0.12 12.86 12.66
C ALA A 171 -0.66 12.11 11.56
N ILE A 172 -1.53 12.83 10.87
CA ILE A 172 -2.29 12.30 9.73
C ILE A 172 -2.09 13.21 8.52
N SER A 173 -1.71 12.59 7.41
CA SER A 173 -1.75 13.20 6.09
C SER A 173 -2.36 12.26 5.08
N VAL A 174 -3.00 12.85 4.08
CA VAL A 174 -3.72 12.17 2.99
C VAL A 174 -3.25 12.70 1.65
N ARG A 175 -3.43 11.93 0.57
CA ARG A 175 -2.95 12.32 -0.77
C ARG A 175 -3.95 13.19 -1.53
N GLU A 176 -5.24 13.02 -1.24
CA GLU A 176 -6.33 13.71 -1.94
C GLU A 176 -6.94 14.81 -1.06
N ASP A 177 -7.29 15.96 -1.65
CA ASP A 177 -7.98 17.05 -0.95
C ASP A 177 -9.33 16.59 -0.37
N SER A 178 -10.07 15.77 -1.13
CA SER A 178 -11.29 15.13 -0.64
C SER A 178 -11.05 14.27 0.61
N GLY A 179 -9.87 13.62 0.71
CA GLY A 179 -9.48 12.85 1.87
C GLY A 179 -9.37 13.69 3.15
N VAL A 180 -9.00 14.98 3.03
CA VAL A 180 -8.94 15.90 4.17
C VAL A 180 -10.34 16.14 4.73
N GLU A 181 -11.30 16.38 3.84
CA GLU A 181 -12.71 16.55 4.22
C GLU A 181 -13.29 15.28 4.84
N LEU A 182 -12.99 14.11 4.27
CA LEU A 182 -13.43 12.82 4.82
C LEU A 182 -12.89 12.59 6.24
N CYS A 183 -11.62 12.91 6.48
CA CYS A 183 -11.02 12.81 7.82
C CYS A 183 -11.72 13.73 8.83
N SER A 184 -11.94 15.00 8.46
CA SER A 184 -12.60 15.95 9.34
C SER A 184 -14.05 15.55 9.64
N LYS A 185 -14.80 15.11 8.62
CA LYS A 185 -16.23 14.84 8.72
C LYS A 185 -16.55 13.52 9.44
N TYR A 186 -15.82 12.46 9.14
CA TYR A 186 -16.17 11.10 9.60
C TYR A 186 -15.25 10.56 10.68
N LEU A 187 -13.97 10.93 10.66
CA LEU A 187 -13.00 10.47 11.67
C LEU A 187 -12.85 11.48 12.83
N GLY A 188 -13.25 12.74 12.62
CA GLY A 188 -13.14 13.81 13.61
C GLY A 188 -11.70 14.18 13.92
N VAL A 189 -10.81 14.11 12.92
CA VAL A 189 -9.38 14.42 13.03
C VAL A 189 -8.95 15.39 11.94
N ASN A 190 -7.93 16.18 12.23
CA ASN A 190 -7.32 17.08 11.24
C ASN A 190 -6.26 16.31 10.45
N ALA A 191 -6.44 16.27 9.14
CA ALA A 191 -5.46 15.75 8.19
C ALA A 191 -4.89 16.90 7.35
N VAL A 192 -3.66 16.73 6.85
CA VAL A 192 -3.08 17.63 5.84
C VAL A 192 -2.92 16.89 4.51
N CYS A 193 -3.15 17.59 3.41
CA CYS A 193 -2.89 17.05 2.08
C CYS A 193 -1.37 17.09 1.81
N LEU A 194 -0.75 15.95 1.51
CA LEU A 194 0.67 15.85 1.18
C LEU A 194 0.87 15.07 -0.13
N LEU A 195 2.01 15.32 -0.77
CA LEU A 195 2.40 14.63 -1.98
C LEU A 195 2.53 13.13 -1.77
N ASP A 196 2.15 12.39 -2.82
CA ASP A 196 2.49 10.99 -2.98
C ASP A 196 3.99 10.77 -2.74
N PRO A 197 4.40 9.71 -2.02
CA PRO A 197 5.80 9.46 -1.72
C PRO A 197 6.68 9.31 -2.98
N THR A 198 6.12 8.90 -4.12
CA THR A 198 6.87 8.86 -5.39
C THR A 198 7.38 10.23 -5.83
N LEU A 199 6.73 11.32 -5.41
CA LEU A 199 7.12 12.70 -5.70
C LEU A 199 8.09 13.29 -4.67
N LEU A 200 8.42 12.55 -3.60
CA LEU A 200 9.46 12.96 -2.64
C LEU A 200 10.87 12.72 -3.16
N LEU A 201 11.03 11.72 -4.03
CA LEU A 201 12.29 11.44 -4.71
C LEU A 201 12.44 12.32 -5.95
N ARG A 202 13.68 12.63 -6.29
CA ARG A 202 13.99 13.37 -7.51
C ARG A 202 14.06 12.41 -8.70
N LYS A 203 13.93 12.96 -9.90
CA LYS A 203 14.09 12.21 -11.16
C LYS A 203 15.37 11.37 -11.16
N GLU A 204 16.47 11.93 -10.66
CA GLU A 204 17.79 11.30 -10.67
C GLU A 204 17.82 10.01 -9.83
N ASP A 205 17.00 9.92 -8.78
CA ASP A 205 16.89 8.72 -7.95
C ASP A 205 16.33 7.53 -8.75
N TYR A 206 15.36 7.80 -9.62
CA TYR A 206 14.76 6.80 -10.50
C TYR A 206 15.66 6.44 -11.68
N VAL A 207 16.34 7.44 -12.27
CA VAL A 207 17.33 7.20 -13.33
C VAL A 207 18.43 6.27 -12.82
N TYR A 208 18.97 6.56 -11.63
CA TYR A 208 19.98 5.70 -11.00
C TYR A 208 19.49 4.26 -10.81
N LEU A 209 18.24 4.06 -10.40
CA LEU A 209 17.68 2.72 -10.23
C LEU A 209 17.61 1.95 -11.55
N VAL A 210 17.22 2.62 -12.64
CA VAL A 210 17.17 2.03 -13.98
C VAL A 210 18.57 1.70 -14.50
N GLU A 211 19.52 2.64 -14.36
CA GLU A 211 20.91 2.46 -14.80
C GLU A 211 21.62 1.33 -14.04
N LYS A 212 21.31 1.16 -12.75
CA LYS A 212 21.88 0.10 -11.91
C LYS A 212 21.52 -1.31 -12.38
N GLU A 213 20.34 -1.50 -12.96
CA GLU A 213 19.89 -2.81 -13.46
C GLU A 213 20.62 -3.24 -14.75
N GLN A 214 21.42 -2.35 -15.37
CA GLN A 214 22.22 -2.62 -16.58
C GLN A 214 21.41 -3.30 -17.70
N VAL A 215 20.14 -2.92 -17.85
CA VAL A 215 19.25 -3.52 -18.84
C VAL A 215 19.75 -3.15 -20.23
N THR A 216 19.98 -4.16 -21.08
CA THR A 216 20.39 -3.96 -22.47
C THR A 216 19.42 -3.01 -23.17
N ALA A 217 19.95 -1.97 -23.82
CA ALA A 217 19.16 -1.10 -24.68
C ALA A 217 18.50 -1.97 -25.77
N PHE A 218 17.19 -1.81 -25.96
CA PHE A 218 16.48 -2.51 -27.04
C PHE A 218 16.37 -1.56 -28.22
N ASP A 219 16.78 -2.03 -29.41
CA ASP A 219 16.90 -1.23 -30.63
C ASP A 219 15.56 -0.75 -31.22
N SER A 220 14.42 -1.19 -30.68
CA SER A 220 13.08 -0.79 -31.13
C SER A 220 12.07 -0.90 -29.98
N LYS A 221 11.46 0.22 -29.56
CA LYS A 221 10.38 0.20 -28.57
C LYS A 221 9.21 1.10 -28.95
N LEU A 222 8.03 0.48 -28.93
CA LEU A 222 6.77 1.14 -28.60
C LEU A 222 6.51 0.85 -27.12
N MET A 223 6.53 1.88 -26.27
CA MET A 223 6.01 1.78 -24.91
C MET A 223 4.58 2.32 -24.92
N THR A 224 3.62 1.44 -24.67
CA THR A 224 2.21 1.82 -24.48
C THR A 224 1.90 1.84 -22.99
N TYR A 225 1.45 3.00 -22.51
CA TYR A 225 0.90 3.17 -21.19
C TYR A 225 -0.48 3.81 -21.37
N VAL A 226 -1.54 3.05 -21.05
CA VAL A 226 -2.92 3.52 -21.17
C VAL A 226 -3.36 3.94 -19.77
N LEU A 227 -3.49 5.26 -19.56
CA LEU A 227 -3.93 5.85 -18.30
C LEU A 227 -5.44 5.68 -18.09
N ASP A 228 -6.21 5.78 -19.16
CA ASP A 228 -7.66 5.57 -19.21
C ASP A 228 -8.04 5.18 -20.66
N GLN A 229 -9.15 4.46 -20.86
CA GLN A 229 -9.79 4.29 -22.16
C GLN A 229 -10.62 5.51 -22.59
N SER A 230 -10.88 6.45 -21.67
CA SER A 230 -11.75 7.62 -21.90
C SER A 230 -11.03 8.94 -22.21
N GLU A 231 -9.69 8.91 -22.36
CA GLU A 231 -8.88 10.03 -22.90
C GLU A 231 -8.18 9.64 -24.22
#